data_AF-A0A7I7T807-F1
#
_entry.id   AF-A0A7I7T807-F1
#
_cell.length_a   1.000
_cell.length_b   1.000
_cell.length_c   1.000
_cell.angle_alpha   90.00
_cell.angle_beta   90.00
_cell.angle_gamma   90.00
#
_symmetry.space_group_name_H-M   'P 1'
#
loop_
_entity.id
_entity.type
_entity.pdbx_description
1 polymer ?
#
loop_
_entity_poly.entity_id
_entity_poly.type
_entity_poly.pdbx_seq_one_letter_code
_entity_poly.pdbx_strand_id
1 'polypeptide(L)'
;MLLKAWLETGVCGGMSHQGHFVRDYLHAEQRGCCSICGIESNWNGVSLAMIIDHIDGDATNNRHTNLRLICPNCDSQLPTYKAKNRGNGRYYRRQRYADGKSY
;
A
#
# COMPACT_ATOMS: atom_id res chain seq x y z
N MET A 1 6.75 -11.28 -16.82
CA MET A 1 6.34 -10.14 -17.65
C MET A 1 5.68 -9.02 -16.84
N LEU A 2 4.83 -9.32 -15.85
CA LEU A 2 4.18 -8.30 -15.00
C LEU A 2 5.14 -7.54 -14.08
N LEU A 3 6.06 -8.25 -13.40
CA LEU A 3 7.04 -7.62 -12.50
C LEU A 3 7.90 -6.56 -13.22
N LYS A 4 8.47 -6.90 -14.38
CA LYS A 4 9.29 -5.96 -15.17
C LYS A 4 8.48 -4.73 -15.60
N ALA A 5 7.28 -4.94 -16.16
CA ALA A 5 6.42 -3.85 -16.58
C ALA A 5 6.07 -2.90 -15.42
N TRP A 6 5.77 -3.43 -14.24
CA TRP A 6 5.54 -2.62 -13.05
C TRP A 6 6.78 -1.86 -12.59
N LEU A 7 7.95 -2.50 -12.55
CA LEU A 7 9.20 -1.83 -12.18
C LEU A 7 9.53 -0.66 -13.11
N GLU A 8 9.22 -0.79 -14.41
CA GLU A 8 9.44 0.24 -15.43
C GLU A 8 8.39 1.36 -15.39
N THR A 9 7.11 1.04 -15.17
CA THR A 9 6.01 1.98 -15.43
C THR A 9 5.16 2.33 -14.20
N GLY A 10 5.21 1.51 -13.15
CA GLY A 10 4.28 1.55 -12.02
C GLY A 10 2.91 0.92 -12.31
N VAL A 11 2.65 0.40 -13.51
CA VAL A 11 1.37 -0.25 -13.83
C VAL A 11 1.32 -1.66 -13.22
N CYS A 12 0.38 -1.90 -12.30
CA CYS A 12 0.31 -3.15 -11.55
C CYS A 12 -1.07 -3.80 -11.43
N GLY A 13 -2.12 -3.23 -12.04
CA GLY A 13 -3.49 -3.69 -11.79
C GLY A 13 -3.92 -3.49 -10.33
N GLY A 14 -4.91 -4.24 -9.86
CA GLY A 14 -5.44 -4.12 -8.50
C GLY A 14 -4.55 -4.77 -7.42
N MET A 15 -3.93 -3.96 -6.56
CA MET A 15 -2.98 -4.43 -5.52
C MET A 15 -3.62 -4.94 -4.21
N SER A 16 -4.81 -5.54 -4.26
CA SER A 16 -5.62 -5.79 -3.05
C SER A 16 -5.45 -7.16 -2.39
N HIS A 17 -4.87 -8.17 -3.05
CA HIS A 17 -4.81 -9.54 -2.53
C HIS A 17 -3.40 -9.96 -2.10
N GLN A 18 -3.33 -10.84 -1.09
CA GLN A 18 -2.08 -11.54 -0.73
C GLN A 18 -1.63 -12.42 -1.90
N GLY A 19 -0.31 -12.54 -2.11
CA GLY A 19 0.26 -13.21 -3.29
C GLY A 19 0.27 -12.37 -4.57
N HIS A 20 -0.06 -11.07 -4.48
CA HIS A 20 0.14 -10.15 -5.60
C HIS A 20 1.64 -9.84 -5.76
N PHE A 21 2.15 -9.91 -6.99
CA PHE A 21 3.59 -9.80 -7.28
C PHE A 21 4.26 -8.52 -6.73
N VAL A 22 3.53 -7.40 -6.64
CA VAL A 22 4.04 -6.16 -6.00
C VAL A 22 4.30 -6.39 -4.51
N ARG A 23 3.36 -7.03 -3.81
CA ARG A 23 3.50 -7.32 -2.38
C ARG A 23 4.65 -8.29 -2.15
N ASP A 24 4.74 -9.34 -2.95
CA ASP A 24 5.79 -10.35 -2.81
C ASP A 24 7.18 -9.75 -3.08
N TYR A 25 7.28 -8.87 -4.08
CA TYR A 25 8.52 -8.13 -4.35
C TYR A 25 8.93 -7.26 -3.16
N LEU A 26 8.04 -6.39 -2.68
CA LEU A 26 8.33 -5.51 -1.54
C LEU A 26 8.64 -6.31 -0.27
N HIS A 27 7.96 -7.44 -0.06
CA HIS A 27 8.21 -8.31 1.08
C HIS A 27 9.61 -8.93 1.02
N ALA A 28 10.02 -9.43 -0.16
CA ALA A 28 11.36 -9.97 -0.36
C ALA A 28 12.44 -8.89 -0.22
N GLU A 29 12.23 -7.71 -0.82
CA GLU A 29 13.14 -6.56 -0.76
C GLU A 29 13.35 -6.08 0.69
N GLN A 30 12.27 -6.02 1.47
CA GLN A 30 12.30 -5.61 2.87
C GLN A 30 12.59 -6.75 3.85
N ARG A 31 12.99 -7.94 3.37
CA ARG A 31 13.29 -9.12 4.19
C ARG A 31 12.17 -9.53 5.14
N GLY A 32 10.91 -9.32 4.73
CA GLY A 32 9.73 -9.63 5.53
C GLY A 32 9.49 -8.70 6.71
N CYS A 33 10.16 -7.55 6.76
CA CYS A 33 10.06 -6.60 7.86
C CYS A 33 9.34 -5.31 7.45
N CYS A 34 8.83 -4.58 8.44
CA CYS A 34 8.37 -3.22 8.28
C CYS A 34 9.51 -2.31 7.83
N SER A 35 9.28 -1.55 6.75
CA SER A 35 10.25 -0.57 6.24
C SER A 35 10.52 0.63 7.18
N ILE A 36 9.70 0.83 8.22
CA ILE A 36 9.87 1.93 9.19
C ILE A 36 10.53 1.43 10.47
N CYS A 37 9.91 0.46 11.17
CA CYS A 37 10.38 0.04 12.49
C CYS A 37 11.13 -1.31 12.48
N GLY A 38 11.22 -2.00 11.35
CA GLY A 38 11.91 -3.29 11.25
C GLY A 38 11.19 -4.48 11.86
N ILE A 39 9.98 -4.33 12.42
CA ILE A 39 9.22 -5.46 12.97
C ILE A 39 8.95 -6.51 11.89
N GLU A 40 9.12 -7.77 12.23
CA GLU A 40 8.83 -8.90 11.34
C GLU A 40 7.33 -9.02 11.03
N SER A 41 6.98 -9.68 9.93
CA SER A 41 5.61 -10.02 9.54
C SER A 41 4.97 -11.11 10.41
N ASN A 42 5.43 -11.28 11.65
CA ASN A 42 4.87 -12.18 12.66
C ASN A 42 4.71 -11.41 13.97
N TRP A 43 3.52 -11.47 14.55
CA TRP A 43 3.19 -10.80 15.80
C TRP A 43 2.26 -11.67 16.62
N ASN A 44 2.54 -11.83 17.91
CA ASN A 44 1.74 -12.64 18.84
C ASN A 44 1.51 -14.09 18.34
N GLY A 45 2.54 -14.69 17.74
CA GLY A 45 2.50 -16.08 17.22
C GLY A 45 1.69 -16.27 15.93
N VAL A 46 1.22 -15.20 15.29
CA VAL A 46 0.47 -15.24 14.04
C VAL A 46 1.04 -14.29 13.00
N SER A 47 0.79 -14.56 11.72
CA SER A 47 1.23 -13.68 10.63
C SER A 47 0.58 -12.30 10.75
N LEU A 48 1.41 -11.27 10.72
CA LEU A 48 0.99 -9.87 10.74
C LEU A 48 0.72 -9.40 9.32
N ALA A 49 -0.50 -8.94 9.06
CA ALA A 49 -0.87 -8.38 7.77
C ALA A 49 -0.20 -7.01 7.56
N MET A 50 0.85 -7.00 6.74
CA MET A 50 1.55 -5.77 6.35
C MET A 50 0.71 -4.91 5.40
N ILE A 51 0.74 -3.60 5.58
CA ILE A 51 0.01 -2.62 4.78
C ILE A 51 0.90 -2.16 3.62
N ILE A 52 0.37 -2.11 2.40
CA ILE A 52 1.03 -1.35 1.32
C ILE A 52 0.76 0.12 1.59
N ASP A 53 1.82 0.87 1.85
CA ASP A 53 1.81 2.31 2.02
C ASP A 53 2.34 2.99 0.76
N HIS A 54 1.62 4.02 0.33
CA HIS A 54 2.06 4.98 -0.68
C HIS A 54 2.73 6.12 0.06
N ILE A 55 4.05 6.29 -0.11
CA ILE A 55 4.86 7.27 0.64
C ILE A 55 4.31 8.69 0.48
N ASP A 56 3.88 9.04 -0.74
CA ASP A 56 3.27 10.33 -1.06
C ASP A 56 1.77 10.42 -0.71
N GLY A 57 1.13 9.33 -0.30
CA GLY A 57 -0.31 9.23 -0.05
C GLY A 57 -1.19 9.16 -1.31
N ASP A 58 -0.65 9.22 -2.53
CA ASP A 58 -1.43 9.10 -3.75
C ASP A 58 -1.58 7.64 -4.16
N ALA A 59 -2.80 7.11 -4.00
CA ALA A 59 -3.14 5.73 -4.37
C ALA A 59 -3.01 5.42 -5.87
N THR A 60 -2.76 6.42 -6.75
CA THR A 60 -2.50 6.21 -8.17
C THR A 60 -1.01 6.07 -8.50
N ASN A 61 -0.12 6.52 -7.61
CA ASN A 61 1.33 6.44 -7.81
C ASN A 61 1.89 5.10 -7.32
N ASN A 62 1.77 4.09 -8.17
CA ASN A 62 2.17 2.72 -7.85
C ASN A 62 3.63 2.41 -8.20
N ARG A 63 4.50 3.42 -8.35
CA ARG A 63 5.93 3.18 -8.63
C ARG A 63 6.59 2.47 -7.45
N HIS A 64 7.51 1.53 -7.73
CA HIS A 64 8.18 0.76 -6.67
C HIS A 64 8.85 1.67 -5.63
N THR A 65 9.46 2.77 -6.06
CA THR A 65 10.09 3.76 -5.16
C THR A 65 9.11 4.52 -4.27
N ASN A 66 7.82 4.53 -4.60
CA ASN A 66 6.78 5.17 -3.82
C ASN A 66 6.01 4.18 -2.92
N LEU A 67 6.26 2.88 -3.06
CA LEU A 67 5.57 1.85 -2.31
C LEU A 67 6.48 1.23 -1.25
N ARG A 68 5.89 0.90 -0.11
CA ARG A 68 6.57 0.14 0.94
C ARG A 68 5.57 -0.69 1.74
N LEU A 69 6.04 -1.78 2.34
CA LEU A 69 5.27 -2.52 3.34
C LEU A 69 5.56 -1.98 4.74
N ILE A 70 4.51 -1.67 5.49
CA ILE A 70 4.61 -1.21 6.89
C ILE A 70 3.68 -2.00 7.80
N CYS A 71 4.00 -2.06 9.10
CA CYS A 71 3.13 -2.68 10.09
C CYS A 71 1.94 -1.75 10.42
N PRO A 72 0.82 -2.29 10.94
CA PRO A 72 -0.36 -1.50 11.32
C PRO A 72 -0.06 -0.37 12.32
N ASN A 73 0.91 -0.59 13.23
CA ASN A 73 1.29 0.41 14.22
C ASN A 73 2.00 1.62 13.58
N CYS A 74 2.91 1.38 12.63
CA CYS A 74 3.55 2.47 11.88
C CYS A 74 2.56 3.17 10.94
N ASP A 75 1.67 2.43 10.26
CA ASP A 75 0.60 3.01 9.43
C ASP A 75 -0.24 4.03 10.21
N SER A 76 -0.63 3.68 11.43
CA SER A 76 -1.42 4.57 12.31
C SER A 76 -0.75 5.92 12.63
N GLN A 77 0.58 5.99 12.52
CA GLN A 77 1.38 7.16 12.86
C GLN A 77 1.65 8.06 11.66
N LEU A 78 1.34 7.61 10.45
CA LEU A 78 1.61 8.40 9.25
C LEU A 78 0.75 9.67 9.18
N PRO A 79 1.29 10.75 8.58
CA PRO A 79 0.51 11.94 8.26
C PRO A 79 -0.60 11.64 7.23
N THR A 80 -0.46 10.55 6.47
CA THR A 80 -1.43 10.06 5.48
C THR A 80 -2.41 9.02 6.07
N TYR A 81 -2.42 8.80 7.39
CA TYR A 81 -3.30 7.80 7.98
C TYR A 81 -4.79 8.17 7.86
N LYS A 82 -5.58 7.31 7.22
CA LYS A 82 -7.05 7.41 7.10
C LYS A 82 -7.51 8.81 6.65
N ALA A 83 -8.33 9.48 7.45
CA ALA A 83 -8.90 10.79 7.15
C ALA A 83 -7.85 11.91 7.11
N LYS A 84 -6.63 11.68 7.60
CA LYS A 84 -5.54 12.65 7.48
C LYS A 84 -5.11 12.84 6.02
N ASN A 85 -5.25 11.82 5.16
CA ASN A 85 -4.97 11.90 3.73
C ASN A 85 -6.13 12.46 2.89
N ARG A 86 -7.00 13.28 3.50
CA ARG A 86 -8.19 13.81 2.83
C ARG A 86 -7.77 14.84 1.79
N GLY A 87 -7.97 14.51 0.52
CA GLY A 87 -7.74 15.42 -0.62
C GLY A 87 -6.57 15.00 -1.48
N ASN A 88 -5.85 13.97 -1.06
CA ASN A 88 -4.72 13.41 -1.77
C ASN A 88 -5.12 12.03 -2.32
N GLY A 89 -5.38 11.97 -3.63
CA GLY A 89 -5.89 10.79 -4.31
C GLY A 89 -7.38 10.45 -4.07
N ARG A 90 -7.83 9.36 -4.71
CA ARG A 90 -9.20 8.78 -4.59
C ARG A 90 -10.37 9.76 -4.81
N TYR A 91 -10.17 10.83 -5.57
CA TYR A 91 -11.21 11.82 -5.90
C TYR A 91 -12.46 11.14 -6.50
N TYR A 92 -12.25 10.11 -7.31
CA TYR A 92 -13.31 9.31 -7.94
C TYR A 92 -14.32 8.75 -6.91
N ARG A 93 -13.88 8.46 -5.67
CA ARG A 93 -14.78 7.99 -4.61
C ARG A 93 -15.72 9.09 -4.14
N ARG A 94 -15.23 10.33 -4.05
CA ARG A 94 -16.07 11.48 -3.69
C ARG A 94 -17.10 11.77 -4.77
N GLN A 95 -16.68 11.76 -6.03
CA GLN A 95 -17.60 11.91 -7.15
C GLN A 95 -18.66 10.82 -7.12
N ARG A 96 -18.25 9.55 -6.95
CA ARG A 96 -19.16 8.42 -6.84
C ARG A 96 -20.20 8.58 -5.72
N TYR A 97 -19.79 9.10 -4.56
CA TYR A 97 -20.74 9.37 -3.46
C TYR A 97 -21.66 10.55 -3.76
N ALA A 98 -21.14 11.62 -4.37
CA ALA A 98 -21.95 12.75 -4.83
C ALA A 98 -22.99 12.31 -5.88
N ASP A 99 -22.64 11.35 -6.73
CA ASP A 99 -23.52 10.74 -7.72
C ASP A 99 -24.52 9.72 -7.12
N GLY A 100 -24.52 9.51 -5.80
CA GLY A 100 -25.42 8.56 -5.12
C GLY A 100 -25.09 7.07 -5.31
N LYS A 101 -23.89 6.72 -5.79
CA LYS A 101 -23.49 5.34 -6.10
C LYS A 101 -22.74 4.67 -4.94
N SER A 102 -23.45 4.31 -3.86
CA SER A 102 -22.83 3.78 -2.63
C SER A 102 -22.62 2.26 -2.56
N TYR A 103 -22.86 1.52 -3.64
CA TYR A 103 -22.73 0.05 -3.72
C TYR A 103 -21.29 -0.45 -3.85
#